data_AF-A0A645BZC8-F1
#
_entry.id   AF-A0A645BZC8-F1
#
_cell.length_a   1.000
_cell.length_b   1.000
_cell.length_c   1.000
_cell.angle_alpha   90.00
_cell.angle_beta   90.00
_cell.angle_gamma   90.00
#
_symmetry.space_group_name_H-M   'P 1'
#
loop_
_entity.id
_entity.type
_entity.pdbx_description
1 polymer ?
#
loop_
_entity_poly.entity_id
_entity_poly.type
_entity_poly.pdbx_seq_one_letter_code
_entity_poly.pdbx_strand_id
1 'polypeptide(L)'
;MSLGHVVVVGGGNTAMDAARVALRAGAKSSTLVYRRTKKYMPADAEELELAVADGVRFLELVSPVEQKNGTLLCKRMKLGEPDASGRRVPVETGETVEINCDTVVSAVGEQVDTQFLTDNGIKLDNIGCPAFITNLEGVFCGGDVRRGPATVVECIADAQGFANQVLKTFRTSVNFPKDARSSREEAVAKRGILCESAKCEGERCLSCNVVCESCADVCPNRANISIEMPDGRREILHVDRMCNECGNCAVFCPYDSAPYREKFTLFHSKEDFDETEGNSGFLPLGGRKVLVRLGGEVFEADLDGENALPKDIECVVLTVFSRYGYLMG
;
A
#
# COMPACT_ATOMS: atom_id res chain seq x y z
N MET A 1 -29.96 -3.93 18.97
CA MET A 1 -30.84 -4.46 17.91
C MET A 1 -29.98 -5.30 16.98
N SER A 2 -30.38 -6.52 16.64
CA SER A 2 -29.67 -7.31 15.62
C SER A 2 -29.95 -6.69 14.24
N LEU A 3 -28.93 -6.59 13.38
CA LEU A 3 -29.06 -6.10 11.99
C LEU A 3 -29.89 -7.04 11.09
N GLY A 4 -30.39 -8.16 11.62
CA GLY A 4 -31.24 -9.08 10.88
C GLY A 4 -30.53 -9.69 9.67
N HIS A 5 -31.23 -9.80 8.56
CA HIS A 5 -30.71 -10.25 7.29
C HIS A 5 -30.28 -9.05 6.44
N VAL A 6 -28.98 -8.89 6.25
CA VAL A 6 -28.39 -7.79 5.48
C VAL A 6 -28.14 -8.24 4.05
N VAL A 7 -28.53 -7.40 3.09
CA VAL A 7 -28.12 -7.50 1.70
C VAL A 7 -27.20 -6.35 1.34
N VAL A 8 -26.05 -6.64 0.74
CA VAL A 8 -25.11 -5.64 0.24
C VAL A 8 -25.14 -5.65 -1.27
N VAL A 9 -25.42 -4.51 -1.89
CA VAL A 9 -25.45 -4.34 -3.35
C VAL A 9 -24.10 -3.81 -3.80
N GLY A 10 -23.38 -4.58 -4.62
CA GLY A 10 -22.07 -4.17 -5.13
C GLY A 10 -21.18 -5.36 -5.48
N GLY A 11 -19.91 -5.08 -5.79
CA GLY A 11 -18.93 -6.15 -6.05
C GLY A 11 -17.47 -5.70 -6.02
N GLY A 12 -17.19 -4.46 -5.60
CA GLY A 12 -15.82 -3.97 -5.34
C GLY A 12 -15.44 -4.16 -3.88
N ASN A 13 -14.22 -3.72 -3.51
CA ASN A 13 -13.68 -3.86 -2.15
C ASN A 13 -14.64 -3.30 -1.08
N THR A 14 -15.24 -2.13 -1.31
CA THR A 14 -16.25 -1.53 -0.41
C THR A 14 -17.44 -2.47 -0.14
N ALA A 15 -17.86 -3.25 -1.13
CA ALA A 15 -18.96 -4.20 -0.96
C ALA A 15 -18.52 -5.43 -0.15
N MET A 16 -17.27 -5.88 -0.31
CA MET A 16 -16.69 -6.96 0.50
C MET A 16 -16.60 -6.53 1.96
N ASP A 17 -16.05 -5.34 2.22
CA ASP A 17 -15.94 -4.75 3.56
C ASP A 17 -17.31 -4.63 4.24
N ALA A 18 -18.27 -4.01 3.55
CA ALA A 18 -19.62 -3.84 4.09
C ALA A 18 -20.28 -5.19 4.42
N ALA A 19 -20.10 -6.20 3.56
CA ALA A 19 -20.70 -7.52 3.75
C ALA A 19 -20.09 -8.26 4.95
N ARG A 20 -18.76 -8.17 5.12
CA ARG A 20 -18.01 -8.77 6.23
C ARG A 20 -18.32 -8.07 7.55
N VAL A 21 -18.30 -6.74 7.56
CA VAL A 21 -18.61 -5.92 8.74
C VAL A 21 -20.03 -6.17 9.21
N ALA A 22 -21.00 -6.35 8.30
CA ALA A 22 -22.37 -6.69 8.69
C ALA A 22 -22.45 -7.96 9.56
N LEU A 23 -21.72 -9.03 9.19
CA LEU A 23 -21.65 -10.26 9.99
C LEU A 23 -20.99 -10.02 11.34
N ARG A 24 -19.85 -9.32 11.36
CA ARG A 24 -19.12 -8.99 12.59
C ARG A 24 -19.91 -8.09 13.54
N ALA A 25 -20.78 -7.24 12.99
CA ALA A 25 -21.70 -6.39 13.73
C ALA A 25 -22.96 -7.14 14.23
N GLY A 26 -23.06 -8.46 14.03
CA GLY A 26 -24.14 -9.29 14.57
C GLY A 26 -25.36 -9.40 13.66
N ALA A 27 -25.22 -9.19 12.34
CA ALA A 27 -26.24 -9.60 11.39
C ALA A 27 -26.41 -11.13 11.43
N LYS A 28 -27.65 -11.60 11.33
CA LYS A 28 -27.98 -13.03 11.22
C LYS A 28 -27.43 -13.63 9.93
N SER A 29 -27.33 -12.82 8.89
CA SER A 29 -26.72 -13.20 7.62
C SER A 29 -26.36 -11.97 6.80
N SER A 30 -25.35 -12.13 5.94
CA SER A 30 -24.97 -11.13 4.94
C SER A 30 -24.96 -11.77 3.56
N THR A 31 -25.66 -11.17 2.60
CA THR A 31 -25.73 -11.62 1.22
C THR A 31 -25.31 -10.48 0.29
N LEU A 32 -24.23 -10.68 -0.47
CA LEU A 32 -23.75 -9.76 -1.48
C LEU A 32 -24.45 -10.05 -2.82
N VAL A 33 -25.14 -9.05 -3.36
CA VAL A 33 -25.91 -9.09 -4.61
C VAL A 33 -25.10 -8.40 -5.70
N TYR A 34 -24.80 -9.13 -6.77
CA TYR A 34 -24.00 -8.62 -7.88
C TYR A 34 -24.58 -8.98 -9.24
N ARG A 35 -24.59 -7.99 -10.15
CA ARG A 35 -25.20 -8.13 -11.49
C ARG A 35 -24.40 -8.97 -12.49
N ARG A 36 -23.15 -9.30 -12.17
CA ARG A 36 -22.29 -10.20 -12.96
C ARG A 36 -21.87 -11.40 -12.09
N THR A 37 -20.98 -12.24 -12.62
CA THR A 37 -20.36 -13.32 -11.85
C THR A 37 -19.15 -12.84 -11.05
N LYS A 38 -18.72 -13.62 -10.05
CA LYS A 38 -17.53 -13.41 -9.21
C LYS A 38 -16.27 -13.15 -10.03
N LYS A 39 -16.08 -13.89 -11.13
CA LYS A 39 -14.99 -13.68 -12.10
C LYS A 39 -14.89 -12.23 -12.61
N TYR A 40 -15.99 -11.48 -12.65
CA TYR A 40 -16.03 -10.09 -13.12
C TYR A 40 -16.22 -9.08 -11.99
N MET A 41 -16.15 -9.49 -10.72
CA MET A 41 -16.11 -8.56 -9.59
C MET A 41 -14.81 -7.74 -9.66
N PRO A 42 -14.88 -6.42 -9.47
CA PRO A 42 -13.68 -5.58 -9.42
C PRO A 42 -12.92 -5.69 -8.08
N ALA A 43 -13.47 -6.36 -7.07
CA ALA A 43 -12.76 -6.57 -5.81
C ALA A 43 -11.50 -7.42 -5.99
N ASP A 44 -10.51 -7.17 -5.15
CA ASP A 44 -9.30 -7.98 -5.08
C ASP A 44 -9.63 -9.42 -4.70
N ALA A 45 -8.86 -10.37 -5.24
CA ALA A 45 -9.10 -11.79 -5.00
C ALA A 45 -9.03 -12.15 -3.51
N GLU A 46 -8.09 -11.54 -2.78
CA GLU A 46 -7.94 -11.70 -1.33
C GLU A 46 -9.19 -11.23 -0.57
N GLU A 47 -9.76 -10.07 -0.92
CA GLU A 47 -11.00 -9.57 -0.29
C GLU A 47 -12.19 -10.51 -0.54
N LEU A 48 -12.27 -11.12 -1.73
CA LEU A 48 -13.27 -12.12 -2.03
C LEU A 48 -13.11 -13.38 -1.16
N GLU A 49 -11.87 -13.88 -1.03
CA GLU A 49 -11.55 -15.06 -0.21
C GLU A 49 -11.87 -14.82 1.26
N LEU A 50 -11.48 -13.66 1.79
CA LEU A 50 -11.79 -13.25 3.16
C LEU A 50 -13.30 -13.11 3.39
N ALA A 51 -14.04 -12.55 2.44
CA ALA A 51 -15.50 -12.47 2.53
C ALA A 51 -16.16 -13.85 2.56
N VAL A 52 -15.69 -14.79 1.73
CA VAL A 52 -16.14 -16.18 1.77
C VAL A 52 -15.82 -16.83 3.12
N ALA A 53 -14.60 -16.64 3.64
CA ALA A 53 -14.17 -17.19 4.92
C ALA A 53 -14.99 -16.64 6.10
N ASP A 54 -15.36 -15.35 6.06
CA ASP A 54 -16.26 -14.73 7.05
C ASP A 54 -17.71 -15.23 6.93
N GLY A 55 -18.07 -15.98 5.89
CA GLY A 55 -19.41 -16.56 5.68
C GLY A 55 -20.37 -15.70 4.86
N VAL A 56 -19.86 -14.72 4.11
CA VAL A 56 -20.69 -13.90 3.20
C VAL A 56 -21.26 -14.77 2.09
N ARG A 57 -22.57 -14.69 1.88
CA ARG A 57 -23.25 -15.36 0.77
C ARG A 57 -23.19 -14.51 -0.48
N PHE A 58 -22.95 -15.10 -1.62
CA PHE A 58 -22.88 -14.39 -2.89
C PHE A 58 -24.07 -14.77 -3.76
N LEU A 59 -24.81 -13.77 -4.22
CA LEU A 59 -25.86 -13.93 -5.20
C LEU A 59 -25.45 -13.19 -6.47
N GLU A 60 -24.97 -13.96 -7.45
CA GLU A 60 -24.52 -13.49 -8.75
C GLU A 60 -25.70 -13.33 -9.72
N LEU A 61 -25.47 -12.58 -10.79
CA LEU A 61 -26.42 -12.40 -11.88
C LEU A 61 -27.78 -11.86 -11.43
N VAL A 62 -27.75 -10.92 -10.49
CA VAL A 62 -28.95 -10.26 -9.98
C VAL A 62 -28.69 -8.76 -9.80
N SER A 63 -29.68 -7.93 -10.13
CA SER A 63 -29.61 -6.49 -9.88
C SER A 63 -30.82 -6.04 -9.08
N PRO A 64 -30.65 -5.23 -8.03
CA PRO A 64 -31.77 -4.75 -7.23
C PRO A 64 -32.69 -3.83 -8.04
N VAL A 65 -33.97 -3.85 -7.68
CA VAL A 65 -35.01 -2.94 -8.21
C VAL A 65 -35.55 -2.09 -7.06
N GLU A 66 -36.13 -2.72 -6.05
CA GLU A 66 -36.71 -2.04 -4.90
C GLU A 66 -36.73 -2.95 -3.67
N GLN A 67 -36.63 -2.35 -2.48
CA GLN A 67 -36.86 -3.04 -1.21
C GLN A 67 -38.21 -2.60 -0.64
N LYS A 68 -39.07 -3.56 -0.31
CA LYS A 68 -40.38 -3.30 0.30
C LYS A 68 -40.79 -4.44 1.23
N ASN A 69 -41.34 -4.08 2.40
CA ASN A 69 -41.90 -5.04 3.37
C ASN A 69 -40.97 -6.21 3.76
N GLY A 70 -39.67 -5.95 3.93
CA GLY A 70 -38.69 -6.98 4.31
C GLY A 70 -38.19 -7.85 3.15
N THR A 71 -38.50 -7.47 1.90
CA THR A 71 -38.08 -8.18 0.70
C THR A 71 -37.39 -7.23 -0.28
N LEU A 72 -36.23 -7.62 -0.80
CA LEU A 72 -35.58 -6.97 -1.92
C LEU A 72 -35.96 -7.71 -3.22
N LEU A 73 -36.64 -6.99 -4.11
CA LEU A 73 -36.91 -7.44 -5.47
C LEU A 73 -35.68 -7.18 -6.34
N CYS A 74 -35.22 -8.21 -7.04
CA CYS A 74 -34.12 -8.14 -7.99
C CYS A 74 -34.56 -8.66 -9.36
N LYS A 75 -33.98 -8.13 -10.43
CA LYS A 75 -34.04 -8.72 -11.76
C LYS A 75 -32.92 -9.72 -11.95
N ARG A 76 -33.22 -10.85 -12.58
CA ARG A 76 -32.22 -11.84 -12.96
C ARG A 76 -31.51 -11.41 -14.24
N MET A 77 -30.19 -11.53 -14.21
CA MET A 77 -29.28 -11.13 -15.27
C MET A 77 -28.69 -12.34 -15.97
N LYS A 78 -28.20 -12.13 -17.18
CA LYS A 78 -27.27 -13.02 -17.88
C LYS A 78 -26.09 -12.20 -18.40
N LEU A 79 -24.98 -12.87 -18.68
CA LEU A 79 -23.82 -12.22 -19.28
C LEU A 79 -23.99 -12.19 -20.80
N GLY A 80 -24.06 -10.99 -21.38
CA GLY A 80 -24.00 -10.75 -22.81
C GLY A 80 -22.55 -10.60 -23.31
N GLU A 81 -22.40 -9.98 -24.47
CA GLU A 81 -21.09 -9.75 -25.09
C GLU A 81 -20.18 -8.86 -24.22
N PRO A 82 -18.84 -9.01 -24.34
CA PRO A 82 -17.89 -8.14 -23.67
C PRO A 82 -17.96 -6.70 -24.20
N ASP A 83 -17.76 -5.74 -23.30
CA ASP A 83 -17.54 -4.34 -23.63
C ASP A 83 -16.07 -4.08 -24.07
N ALA A 84 -15.73 -2.82 -24.36
CA ALA A 84 -14.38 -2.41 -24.76
C ALA A 84 -13.30 -2.70 -23.71
N SER A 85 -13.68 -2.91 -22.43
CA SER A 85 -12.76 -3.33 -21.36
C SER A 85 -12.59 -4.85 -21.27
N GLY A 86 -13.29 -5.62 -22.12
CA GLY A 86 -13.34 -7.08 -22.08
C GLY A 86 -14.32 -7.64 -21.02
N ARG A 87 -15.04 -6.77 -20.29
CA ARG A 87 -16.00 -7.20 -19.26
C ARG A 87 -17.35 -7.50 -19.88
N ARG A 88 -17.96 -8.63 -19.53
CA ARG A 88 -19.28 -8.99 -20.06
C ARG A 88 -20.38 -8.07 -19.54
N VAL A 89 -21.23 -7.60 -20.46
CA VAL A 89 -22.34 -6.70 -20.13
C VAL A 89 -23.48 -7.50 -19.49
N PRO A 90 -24.01 -7.08 -18.33
CA PRO A 90 -25.18 -7.73 -17.74
C PRO A 90 -26.44 -7.36 -18.52
N VAL A 91 -27.25 -8.37 -18.88
CA VAL A 91 -28.49 -8.22 -19.65
C VAL A 91 -29.65 -8.83 -18.88
N GLU A 92 -30.78 -8.12 -18.81
CA GLU A 92 -31.99 -8.59 -18.14
C GLU A 92 -32.55 -9.84 -18.84
N THR A 93 -32.99 -10.82 -18.04
CA THR A 93 -33.64 -12.04 -18.54
C THR A 93 -35.16 -11.91 -18.66
N GLY A 94 -35.75 -10.89 -18.03
CA GLY A 94 -37.20 -10.75 -17.84
C GLY A 94 -37.72 -11.42 -16.57
N GLU A 95 -36.92 -12.24 -15.90
CA GLU A 95 -37.27 -12.88 -14.63
C GLU A 95 -36.88 -12.02 -13.43
N THR A 96 -37.60 -12.21 -12.32
CA THR A 96 -37.30 -11.61 -11.03
C THR A 96 -36.92 -12.66 -9.99
N VAL A 97 -36.28 -12.20 -8.91
CA VAL A 97 -36.01 -12.98 -7.71
C VAL A 97 -36.23 -12.10 -6.49
N GLU A 98 -36.79 -12.69 -5.45
CA GLU A 98 -37.03 -12.03 -4.17
C GLU A 98 -36.04 -12.53 -3.12
N ILE A 99 -35.53 -11.61 -2.31
CA ILE A 99 -34.57 -11.89 -1.26
C ILE A 99 -35.11 -11.30 0.03
N ASN A 100 -35.34 -12.13 1.04
CA ASN A 100 -35.74 -11.65 2.36
C ASN A 100 -34.57 -10.90 3.00
N CYS A 101 -34.78 -9.63 3.35
CA CYS A 101 -33.79 -8.80 4.00
C CYS A 101 -34.43 -7.69 4.83
N ASP A 102 -33.86 -7.45 6.01
CA ASP A 102 -34.24 -6.37 6.91
C ASP A 102 -33.51 -5.06 6.54
N THR A 103 -32.30 -5.17 6.00
CA THR A 103 -31.44 -4.02 5.68
C THR A 103 -30.78 -4.22 4.32
N VAL A 104 -30.78 -3.17 3.50
CA VAL A 104 -30.04 -3.12 2.24
C VAL A 104 -28.96 -2.05 2.34
N VAL A 105 -27.71 -2.42 2.09
CA VAL A 105 -26.56 -1.52 2.02
C VAL A 105 -26.18 -1.34 0.55
N SER A 106 -26.24 -0.10 0.08
CA SER A 106 -25.78 0.24 -1.27
C SER A 106 -24.28 0.53 -1.23
N ALA A 107 -23.48 -0.37 -1.78
CA ALA A 107 -22.03 -0.25 -1.95
C ALA A 107 -21.68 -0.22 -3.44
N VAL A 108 -22.37 0.67 -4.16
CA VAL A 108 -22.15 0.93 -5.59
C VAL A 108 -20.97 1.89 -5.77
N GLY A 109 -20.36 1.87 -6.95
CA GLY A 109 -19.19 2.70 -7.25
C GLY A 109 -19.47 4.19 -7.14
N GLU A 110 -18.40 4.95 -7.01
CA GLU A 110 -18.40 6.41 -6.95
C GLU A 110 -18.14 7.07 -8.31
N GLN A 111 -18.42 8.36 -8.39
CA GLN A 111 -18.13 9.20 -9.54
C GLN A 111 -17.48 10.48 -9.06
N VAL A 112 -16.57 11.01 -9.87
CA VAL A 112 -15.95 12.31 -9.60
C VAL A 112 -17.00 13.41 -9.77
N ASP A 113 -17.12 14.29 -8.78
CA ASP A 113 -17.90 15.52 -8.93
C ASP A 113 -17.13 16.50 -9.82
N THR A 114 -17.53 16.54 -11.09
CA THR A 114 -16.86 17.31 -12.13
C THR A 114 -17.31 18.77 -12.18
N GLN A 115 -18.47 19.10 -11.60
CA GLN A 115 -19.08 20.42 -11.75
C GLN A 115 -18.19 21.52 -11.18
N PHE A 116 -17.67 21.31 -9.97
CA PHE A 116 -16.75 22.24 -9.33
C PHE A 116 -15.49 22.49 -10.17
N LEU A 117 -14.96 21.45 -10.82
CA LEU A 117 -13.76 21.57 -11.66
C LEU A 117 -14.07 22.39 -12.92
N THR A 118 -15.16 22.06 -13.62
CA THR A 118 -15.54 22.76 -14.85
C THR A 118 -15.94 24.21 -14.62
N ASP A 119 -16.63 24.50 -13.50
CA ASP A 119 -17.01 25.86 -13.12
C ASP A 119 -15.79 26.76 -12.87
N ASN A 120 -14.68 26.16 -12.45
CA ASN A 120 -13.40 26.84 -12.26
C ASN A 120 -12.50 26.78 -13.51
N GLY A 121 -12.98 26.26 -14.64
CA GLY A 121 -12.25 26.25 -15.91
C GLY A 121 -11.19 25.14 -16.04
N ILE A 122 -11.24 24.11 -15.18
CA ILE A 122 -10.36 22.94 -15.28
C ILE A 122 -10.86 22.02 -16.39
N LYS A 123 -9.97 21.67 -17.31
CA LYS A 123 -10.24 20.73 -18.40
C LYS A 123 -10.17 19.29 -17.89
N LEU A 124 -11.15 18.51 -18.32
CA LEU A 124 -11.29 17.08 -18.02
C LEU A 124 -10.97 16.24 -19.26
N ASP A 125 -10.56 15.00 -19.03
CA ASP A 125 -10.40 14.00 -20.07
C ASP A 125 -11.73 13.34 -20.48
N ASN A 126 -11.66 12.31 -21.33
CA ASN A 126 -12.82 11.61 -21.87
C ASN A 126 -13.59 10.79 -20.83
N ILE A 127 -13.03 10.58 -19.63
CA ILE A 127 -13.67 9.86 -18.53
C ILE A 127 -14.01 10.79 -17.35
N GLY A 128 -13.91 12.11 -17.55
CA GLY A 128 -14.30 13.12 -16.57
C GLY A 128 -13.24 13.41 -15.50
N CYS A 129 -11.99 13.06 -15.73
CA CYS A 129 -10.90 13.26 -14.77
C CYS A 129 -9.97 14.44 -15.21
N PRO A 130 -9.57 15.34 -14.30
CA PRO A 130 -8.59 16.38 -14.56
C PRO A 130 -7.16 15.81 -14.63
N ALA A 131 -6.28 16.52 -15.35
CA ALA A 131 -4.85 16.24 -15.33
C ALA A 131 -4.22 16.58 -13.97
N PHE A 132 -3.09 15.93 -13.63
CA PHE A 132 -2.34 16.19 -12.40
C PHE A 132 -1.89 17.65 -12.30
N ILE A 133 -1.22 18.13 -13.34
CA ILE A 133 -0.99 19.56 -13.59
C ILE A 133 -2.13 20.00 -14.51
N THR A 134 -3.00 20.87 -14.02
CA THR A 134 -4.17 21.28 -14.81
C THR A 134 -3.78 22.26 -15.91
N ASN A 135 -4.75 22.69 -16.70
CA ASN A 135 -4.57 23.78 -17.67
C ASN A 135 -4.45 25.17 -17.04
N LEU A 136 -4.63 25.31 -15.73
CA LEU A 136 -4.53 26.57 -15.01
C LEU A 136 -3.19 26.64 -14.28
N GLU A 137 -2.51 27.79 -14.37
CA GLU A 137 -1.21 27.99 -13.76
C GLU A 137 -1.30 27.86 -12.23
N GLY A 138 -0.40 27.06 -11.64
CA GLY A 138 -0.34 26.85 -10.19
C GLY A 138 -1.43 25.96 -9.61
N VAL A 139 -2.31 25.38 -10.42
CA VAL A 139 -3.40 24.51 -9.96
C VAL A 139 -3.12 23.04 -10.31
N PHE A 140 -3.19 22.19 -9.29
CA PHE A 140 -2.93 20.75 -9.38
C PHE A 140 -4.13 19.94 -8.87
N CYS A 141 -4.32 18.74 -9.41
CA CYS A 141 -5.34 17.79 -8.97
C CYS A 141 -4.69 16.44 -8.62
N GLY A 142 -5.06 15.85 -7.49
CA GLY A 142 -4.50 14.56 -7.04
C GLY A 142 -5.51 13.75 -6.25
N GLY A 143 -5.32 12.43 -6.23
CA GLY A 143 -6.22 11.49 -5.58
C GLY A 143 -7.41 11.10 -6.46
N ASP A 144 -8.52 10.70 -5.84
CA ASP A 144 -9.66 10.12 -6.56
C ASP A 144 -10.26 11.06 -7.60
N VAL A 145 -10.25 12.37 -7.32
CA VAL A 145 -10.71 13.39 -8.29
C VAL A 145 -9.99 13.26 -9.63
N ARG A 146 -8.71 12.86 -9.63
CA ARG A 146 -7.85 12.68 -10.81
C ARG A 146 -7.94 11.28 -11.40
N ARG A 147 -8.14 10.25 -10.58
CA ARG A 147 -7.96 8.84 -10.97
C ARG A 147 -9.27 8.06 -11.07
N GLY A 148 -10.37 8.65 -10.63
CA GLY A 148 -11.57 7.89 -10.28
C GLY A 148 -11.35 7.12 -8.98
N PRO A 149 -12.04 5.98 -8.75
CA PRO A 149 -11.93 5.22 -7.51
C PRO A 149 -10.54 4.58 -7.36
N ALA A 150 -9.62 5.31 -6.73
CA ALA A 150 -8.23 4.92 -6.60
C ALA A 150 -7.94 4.37 -5.20
N THR A 151 -6.77 3.75 -5.07
CA THR A 151 -6.28 3.29 -3.76
C THR A 151 -5.64 4.45 -2.99
N VAL A 152 -5.61 4.32 -1.66
CA VAL A 152 -4.96 5.30 -0.77
C VAL A 152 -3.50 5.56 -1.18
N VAL A 153 -2.78 4.53 -1.61
CA VAL A 153 -1.38 4.63 -2.02
C VAL A 153 -1.21 5.48 -3.28
N GLU A 154 -2.11 5.34 -4.26
CA GLU A 154 -2.10 6.18 -5.46
C GLU A 154 -2.39 7.64 -5.15
N CYS A 155 -3.29 7.91 -4.19
CA CYS A 155 -3.57 9.25 -3.70
C CYS A 155 -2.35 9.87 -2.99
N ILE A 156 -1.63 9.08 -2.18
CA ILE A 156 -0.37 9.51 -1.54
C ILE A 156 0.69 9.83 -2.59
N ALA A 157 0.80 9.02 -3.65
CA ALA A 157 1.75 9.26 -4.74
C ALA A 157 1.47 10.61 -5.44
N ASP A 158 0.21 10.97 -5.66
CA ASP A 158 -0.14 12.27 -6.23
C ASP A 158 0.24 13.44 -5.29
N ALA A 159 0.04 13.28 -3.98
CA ALA A 159 0.46 14.28 -2.99
C ALA A 159 1.98 14.48 -2.97
N GLN A 160 2.76 13.40 -3.05
CA GLN A 160 4.21 13.46 -3.16
C GLN A 160 4.63 14.15 -4.47
N GLY A 161 3.97 13.81 -5.58
CA GLY A 161 4.16 14.47 -6.88
C GLY A 161 3.96 15.98 -6.81
N PHE A 162 2.93 16.42 -6.05
CA PHE A 162 2.64 17.84 -5.85
C PHE A 162 3.75 18.53 -5.06
N ALA A 163 4.13 17.95 -3.92
CA ALA A 163 5.21 18.49 -3.09
C ALA A 163 6.50 18.66 -3.90
N ASN A 164 6.87 17.67 -4.72
CA ASN A 164 8.06 17.72 -5.55
C ASN A 164 8.01 18.86 -6.60
N GLN A 165 6.87 19.11 -7.24
CA GLN A 165 6.74 20.22 -8.19
C GLN A 165 6.75 21.60 -7.54
N VAL A 166 6.10 21.72 -6.38
CA VAL A 166 6.09 22.97 -5.63
C VAL A 166 7.48 23.27 -5.09
N LEU A 167 8.16 22.32 -4.46
CA LEU A 167 9.49 22.54 -3.85
C LEU A 167 10.58 22.85 -4.87
N LYS A 168 10.50 22.34 -6.11
CA LYS A 168 11.39 22.76 -7.20
C LYS A 168 11.23 24.25 -7.55
N THR A 169 10.00 24.74 -7.50
CA THR A 169 9.63 26.11 -7.87
C THR A 169 9.85 27.10 -6.72
N PHE A 170 9.57 26.69 -5.48
CA PHE A 170 9.67 27.50 -4.26
C PHE A 170 10.94 27.20 -3.46
N ARG A 171 12.11 27.17 -4.10
CA ARG A 171 13.39 27.14 -3.38
C ARG A 171 13.67 28.48 -2.70
N THR A 172 12.95 28.77 -1.62
CA THR A 172 13.39 29.76 -0.65
C THR A 172 14.64 29.19 0.02
N SER A 173 15.77 29.88 -0.07
CA SER A 173 16.94 29.58 0.74
C SER A 173 16.56 29.81 2.22
N VAL A 174 16.04 28.78 2.87
CA VAL A 174 15.75 28.84 4.30
C VAL A 174 17.10 28.78 5.02
N ASN A 175 17.52 29.91 5.59
CA ASN A 175 18.68 29.96 6.47
C ASN A 175 18.32 29.33 7.81
N PHE A 176 18.55 28.03 7.93
CA PHE A 176 18.44 27.34 9.21
C PHE A 176 19.55 27.82 10.16
N PRO A 177 19.22 28.29 11.38
CA PRO A 177 20.23 28.59 12.39
C PRO A 177 21.14 27.38 12.62
N LYS A 178 22.44 27.60 12.85
CA LYS A 178 23.40 26.50 13.10
C LYS A 178 22.98 25.64 14.30
N ASP A 179 22.31 26.27 15.26
CA ASP A 179 21.87 25.68 16.53
C ASP A 179 20.53 24.94 16.40
N ALA A 180 19.89 24.99 15.22
CA ALA A 180 18.67 24.25 14.91
C ALA A 180 18.93 22.77 14.56
N ARG A 181 20.19 22.33 14.60
CA ARG A 181 20.59 20.94 14.34
C ARG A 181 20.67 20.18 15.66
N SER A 182 19.73 19.25 15.88
CA SER A 182 19.82 18.33 17.00
C SER A 182 21.03 17.42 16.88
N SER A 183 21.62 17.02 18.02
CA SER A 183 22.59 15.93 18.05
C SER A 183 21.92 14.59 17.70
N ARG A 184 22.72 13.61 17.27
CA ARG A 184 22.20 12.27 16.95
C ARG A 184 21.58 11.62 18.17
N GLU A 185 22.20 11.76 19.34
CA GLU A 185 21.74 11.23 20.62
C GLU A 185 20.38 11.81 21.00
N GLU A 186 20.21 13.14 20.91
CA GLU A 186 18.93 13.80 21.18
C GLU A 186 17.83 13.39 20.19
N ALA A 187 18.16 13.28 18.91
CA ALA A 187 17.21 12.87 17.88
C ALA A 187 16.77 11.42 18.08
N VAL A 188 17.69 10.49 18.40
CA VAL A 188 17.36 9.10 18.73
C VAL A 188 16.51 9.00 20.00
N ALA A 189 16.81 9.79 21.04
CA ALA A 189 16.10 9.76 22.31
C ALA A 189 14.61 10.15 22.19
N LYS A 190 14.25 10.97 21.19
CA LYS A 190 12.86 11.36 20.91
C LYS A 190 12.08 10.29 20.14
N ARG A 191 12.75 9.30 19.54
CA ARG A 191 12.11 8.29 18.71
C ARG A 191 11.29 7.32 19.56
N GLY A 192 10.08 7.00 19.09
CA GLY A 192 9.17 6.09 19.79
C GLY A 192 8.40 6.68 20.97
N ILE A 193 8.64 7.94 21.36
CA ILE A 193 7.81 8.64 22.34
C ILE A 193 6.51 9.05 21.66
N LEU A 194 5.40 8.39 21.94
CA LEU A 194 4.10 8.77 21.42
C LEU A 194 3.48 9.83 22.35
N CYS A 195 3.03 10.95 21.78
CA CYS A 195 2.23 11.92 22.49
C CYS A 195 0.76 11.70 22.16
N GLU A 196 -0.12 11.64 23.16
CA GLU A 196 -1.56 11.45 22.93
C GLU A 196 -2.22 12.65 22.22
N SER A 197 -1.59 13.82 22.27
CA SER A 197 -2.08 15.04 21.63
C SER A 197 -1.31 15.32 20.34
N ALA A 198 -2.01 15.56 19.24
CA ALA A 198 -1.38 15.99 17.99
C ALA A 198 -0.61 17.33 18.12
N LYS A 199 -0.85 18.11 19.19
CA LYS A 199 -0.22 19.41 19.42
C LYS A 199 1.25 19.32 19.82
N CYS A 200 1.70 18.20 20.36
CA CYS A 200 3.09 17.97 20.79
C CYS A 200 3.92 17.23 19.73
N GLU A 201 3.33 16.81 18.60
CA GLU A 201 4.05 16.02 17.59
C GLU A 201 5.24 16.79 16.99
N GLY A 202 5.14 18.13 16.91
CA GLY A 202 6.24 18.99 16.47
C GLY A 202 7.49 18.93 17.38
N GLU A 203 7.34 18.60 18.67
CA GLU A 203 8.45 18.49 19.62
C GLU A 203 9.29 17.22 19.40
N ARG A 204 8.73 16.24 18.66
CA ARG A 204 9.35 14.96 18.32
C ARG A 204 10.03 14.94 16.95
N CYS A 205 10.19 16.10 16.29
CA CYS A 205 10.93 16.15 15.03
C CYS A 205 12.30 15.46 15.19
N LEU A 206 12.51 14.36 14.44
CA LEU A 206 13.73 13.54 14.52
C LEU A 206 14.89 14.15 13.72
N SER A 207 14.70 15.37 13.19
CA SER A 207 15.61 16.03 12.26
C SER A 207 16.10 15.05 11.21
N CYS A 208 15.29 14.70 10.22
CA CYS A 208 15.53 13.57 9.29
C CYS A 208 16.92 13.58 8.60
N ASN A 209 17.61 14.72 8.60
CA ASN A 209 19.01 14.87 8.17
C ASN A 209 20.08 14.43 9.21
N VAL A 210 19.66 14.01 10.40
CA VAL A 210 20.49 13.62 11.56
C VAL A 210 20.31 12.13 11.85
N VAL A 211 19.07 11.62 11.83
CA VAL A 211 18.77 10.18 11.98
C VAL A 211 18.03 9.69 10.74
N CYS A 212 18.76 9.04 9.84
CA CYS A 212 18.20 8.43 8.63
C CYS A 212 17.69 7.01 8.95
N GLU A 213 16.41 6.87 9.32
CA GLU A 213 15.77 5.57 9.57
C GLU A 213 14.28 5.51 9.12
N SER A 214 13.80 6.52 8.38
CA SER A 214 12.40 6.61 7.97
C SER A 214 11.89 5.37 7.24
N CYS A 215 12.75 4.75 6.41
CA CYS A 215 12.41 3.54 5.67
C CYS A 215 12.08 2.35 6.58
N ALA A 216 12.67 2.26 7.77
CA ALA A 216 12.34 1.25 8.77
C ALA A 216 11.04 1.57 9.51
N ASP A 217 10.76 2.86 9.76
CA ASP A 217 9.57 3.31 10.47
C ASP A 217 8.28 3.20 9.63
N VAL A 218 8.39 3.45 8.32
CA VAL A 218 7.24 3.48 7.40
C VAL A 218 6.99 2.14 6.68
N CYS A 219 7.86 1.15 6.87
CA CYS A 219 7.71 -0.15 6.22
C CYS A 219 6.63 -0.96 6.93
N PRO A 220 5.47 -1.22 6.30
CA PRO A 220 4.38 -1.95 6.95
C PRO A 220 4.78 -3.40 7.28
N ASN A 221 5.64 -4.00 6.45
CA ASN A 221 6.11 -5.37 6.62
C ASN A 221 7.40 -5.47 7.44
N ARG A 222 7.97 -4.34 7.88
CA ARG A 222 9.27 -4.27 8.58
C ARG A 222 10.45 -4.90 7.80
N ALA A 223 10.42 -4.82 6.48
CA ALA A 223 11.48 -5.31 5.60
C ALA A 223 12.76 -4.47 5.68
N ASN A 224 12.67 -3.16 5.92
CA ASN A 224 13.85 -2.36 6.24
C ASN A 224 14.08 -2.36 7.75
N ILE A 225 15.27 -2.79 8.17
CA ILE A 225 15.62 -2.96 9.57
C ILE A 225 16.86 -2.12 9.88
N SER A 226 16.76 -1.34 10.95
CA SER A 226 17.90 -0.62 11.51
C SER A 226 18.75 -1.57 12.34
N ILE A 227 19.96 -1.86 11.86
CA ILE A 227 20.94 -2.68 12.55
C ILE A 227 21.99 -1.80 13.23
N GLU A 228 22.33 -2.13 14.46
CA GLU A 228 23.34 -1.41 15.24
C GLU A 228 24.71 -2.06 15.03
N MET A 229 25.62 -1.29 14.46
CA MET A 229 26.99 -1.68 14.17
C MET A 229 27.85 -1.68 15.45
N PRO A 230 28.98 -2.42 15.49
CA PRO A 230 29.84 -2.50 16.67
C PRO A 230 30.40 -1.15 17.16
N ASP A 231 30.51 -0.17 16.26
CA ASP A 231 30.96 1.19 16.56
C ASP A 231 29.82 2.14 17.01
N GLY A 232 28.60 1.61 17.20
CA GLY A 232 27.41 2.38 17.59
C GLY A 232 26.73 3.14 16.44
N ARG A 233 27.27 3.07 15.21
CA ARG A 233 26.53 3.53 14.03
C ARG A 233 25.34 2.60 13.77
N ARG A 234 24.38 3.10 13.00
CA ARG A 234 23.25 2.29 12.56
C ARG A 234 23.23 2.28 11.05
N GLU A 235 22.98 1.10 10.49
CA GLU A 235 22.84 0.87 9.06
C GLU A 235 21.46 0.30 8.78
N ILE A 236 20.95 0.50 7.57
CA ILE A 236 19.69 -0.11 7.13
C ILE A 236 20.01 -1.38 6.36
N LEU A 237 19.54 -2.51 6.89
CA LEU A 237 19.48 -3.78 6.20
C LEU A 237 18.09 -3.95 5.59
N HIS A 238 18.01 -4.20 4.29
CA HIS A 238 16.77 -4.62 3.64
C HIS A 238 16.66 -6.16 3.73
N VAL A 239 15.51 -6.68 4.15
CA VAL A 239 15.23 -8.12 4.27
C VAL A 239 14.23 -8.51 3.21
N ASP A 240 14.73 -9.19 2.19
CA ASP A 240 14.02 -9.41 0.94
C ASP A 240 12.70 -10.16 1.12
N ARG A 241 12.73 -11.29 1.84
CA ARG A 241 11.54 -12.14 2.11
C ARG A 241 10.37 -11.43 2.81
N MET A 242 10.63 -10.26 3.40
CA MET A 242 9.62 -9.47 4.11
C MET A 242 9.08 -8.33 3.24
N CYS A 243 9.74 -8.02 2.13
CA CYS A 243 9.36 -6.96 1.22
C CYS A 243 8.27 -7.44 0.26
N ASN A 244 7.29 -6.58 0.00
CA ASN A 244 6.30 -6.77 -1.08
C ASN A 244 6.38 -5.63 -2.11
N GLU A 245 7.49 -4.89 -2.10
CA GLU A 245 7.74 -3.76 -3.00
C GLU A 245 6.65 -2.67 -3.02
N CYS A 246 5.91 -2.46 -1.92
CA CYS A 246 4.84 -1.44 -1.86
C CYS A 246 5.32 0.01 -2.08
N GLY A 247 6.63 0.25 -2.06
CA GLY A 247 7.22 1.56 -2.37
C GLY A 247 7.18 2.58 -1.23
N ASN A 248 6.54 2.29 -0.09
CA ASN A 248 6.45 3.22 1.05
C ASN A 248 7.82 3.78 1.45
N CYS A 249 8.84 2.93 1.55
CA CYS A 249 10.17 3.38 1.94
C CYS A 249 10.82 4.33 0.93
N ALA A 250 10.45 4.27 -0.35
CA ALA A 250 10.88 5.23 -1.37
C ALA A 250 10.07 6.53 -1.28
N VAL A 251 8.76 6.44 -1.09
CA VAL A 251 7.85 7.59 -0.93
C VAL A 251 8.26 8.47 0.24
N PHE A 252 8.57 7.86 1.38
CA PHE A 252 8.92 8.58 2.61
C PHE A 252 10.43 8.78 2.78
N CYS A 253 11.25 8.42 1.78
CA CYS A 253 12.68 8.65 1.88
C CYS A 253 12.96 10.16 1.85
N PRO A 254 13.66 10.73 2.84
CA PRO A 254 14.07 12.14 2.80
C PRO A 254 15.20 12.38 1.79
N TYR A 255 15.76 11.31 1.22
CA TYR A 255 16.76 11.32 0.17
C TYR A 255 16.14 10.77 -1.12
N ASP A 256 16.64 11.20 -2.28
CA ASP A 256 16.21 10.69 -3.59
C ASP A 256 16.76 9.26 -3.80
N SER A 257 16.16 8.29 -3.11
CA SER A 257 16.54 6.87 -3.14
C SER A 257 15.31 5.98 -2.95
N ALA A 258 15.42 4.72 -3.39
CA ALA A 258 14.46 3.66 -3.16
C ALA A 258 15.05 2.59 -2.23
N PRO A 259 14.86 2.68 -0.89
CA PRO A 259 15.53 1.80 0.06
C PRO A 259 15.34 0.30 -0.17
N TYR A 260 14.16 -0.14 -0.63
CA TYR A 260 13.90 -1.55 -0.97
C TYR A 260 14.71 -2.07 -2.17
N ARG A 261 15.26 -1.19 -3.01
CA ARG A 261 16.11 -1.53 -4.18
C ARG A 261 17.58 -1.22 -3.96
N GLU A 262 17.88 -0.24 -3.11
CA GLU A 262 19.22 0.32 -3.01
C GLU A 262 19.96 -0.07 -1.73
N LYS A 263 19.25 -0.46 -0.66
CA LYS A 263 19.90 -0.85 0.58
C LYS A 263 20.45 -2.27 0.50
N PHE A 264 21.53 -2.49 1.26
CA PHE A 264 22.17 -3.79 1.32
C PHE A 264 21.16 -4.85 1.78
N THR A 265 20.98 -5.88 0.96
CA THR A 265 19.86 -6.80 1.05
C THR A 265 20.30 -8.15 1.63
N LEU A 266 19.56 -8.64 2.63
CA LEU A 266 19.60 -10.02 3.07
C LEU A 266 18.57 -10.81 2.27
N PHE A 267 19.06 -11.70 1.43
CA PHE A 267 18.25 -12.63 0.64
C PHE A 267 17.99 -13.92 1.40
N HIS A 268 16.85 -14.55 1.11
CA HIS A 268 16.43 -15.79 1.79
C HIS A 268 16.56 -17.02 0.89
N SER A 269 16.28 -16.88 -0.40
CA SER A 269 16.38 -17.97 -1.37
C SER A 269 17.35 -17.62 -2.50
N LYS A 270 17.79 -18.64 -3.24
CA LYS A 270 18.64 -18.46 -4.40
C LYS A 270 17.84 -17.88 -5.57
N GLU A 271 16.58 -18.27 -5.67
CA GLU A 271 15.61 -17.76 -6.62
C GLU A 271 15.43 -16.25 -6.46
N ASP A 272 15.11 -15.77 -5.25
CA ASP A 272 14.94 -14.33 -4.98
C ASP A 272 16.24 -13.57 -5.25
N PHE A 273 17.39 -14.12 -4.80
CA PHE A 273 18.69 -13.53 -5.08
C PHE A 273 18.89 -13.33 -6.59
N ASP A 274 18.57 -14.32 -7.42
CA ASP A 274 18.77 -14.26 -8.88
C ASP A 274 17.75 -13.38 -9.61
N GLU A 275 16.49 -13.36 -9.16
CA GLU A 275 15.42 -12.56 -9.77
C GLU A 275 15.50 -11.06 -9.42
N THR A 276 16.00 -10.71 -8.23
CA THR A 276 16.16 -9.30 -7.84
C THR A 276 17.33 -8.66 -8.58
N GLU A 277 17.03 -7.79 -9.56
CA GLU A 277 18.05 -7.02 -10.27
C GLU A 277 18.53 -5.80 -9.46
N GLY A 278 19.86 -5.56 -9.45
CA GLY A 278 20.46 -4.31 -8.97
C GLY A 278 20.77 -4.21 -7.48
N ASN A 279 20.04 -4.92 -6.60
CA ASN A 279 20.33 -4.90 -5.17
C ASN A 279 21.71 -5.53 -4.87
N SER A 280 22.56 -4.80 -4.16
CA SER A 280 23.72 -5.40 -3.48
C SER A 280 23.28 -6.07 -2.19
N GLY A 281 23.88 -7.21 -1.84
CA GLY A 281 23.41 -7.99 -0.71
C GLY A 281 24.11 -9.33 -0.54
N PHE A 282 23.58 -10.17 0.35
CA PHE A 282 24.07 -11.52 0.59
C PHE A 282 22.96 -12.52 0.87
N LEU A 283 23.21 -13.77 0.51
CA LEU A 283 22.40 -14.95 0.77
C LEU A 283 23.21 -15.92 1.64
N PRO A 284 22.73 -16.30 2.85
CA PRO A 284 23.36 -17.34 3.64
C PRO A 284 23.32 -18.71 2.94
N LEU A 285 24.45 -19.40 2.84
CA LEU A 285 24.57 -20.74 2.23
C LEU A 285 24.59 -21.90 3.26
N GLY A 286 24.45 -21.56 4.55
CA GLY A 286 24.63 -22.48 5.67
C GLY A 286 26.02 -22.37 6.31
N GLY A 287 26.11 -22.71 7.59
CA GLY A 287 27.30 -22.46 8.39
C GLY A 287 27.63 -20.96 8.43
N ARG A 288 28.88 -20.61 8.15
CA ARG A 288 29.34 -19.20 8.03
C ARG A 288 29.74 -18.82 6.60
N LYS A 289 29.12 -19.46 5.61
CA LYS A 289 29.32 -19.17 4.19
C LYS A 289 28.17 -18.35 3.64
N VAL A 290 28.48 -17.41 2.76
CA VAL A 290 27.51 -16.52 2.12
C VAL A 290 27.81 -16.39 0.64
N LEU A 291 26.75 -16.30 -0.17
CA LEU A 291 26.82 -15.82 -1.55
C LEU A 291 26.56 -14.32 -1.53
N VAL A 292 27.45 -13.53 -2.11
CA VAL A 292 27.41 -12.07 -2.04
C VAL A 292 27.28 -11.48 -3.44
N ARG A 293 26.47 -10.43 -3.57
CA ARG A 293 26.39 -9.57 -4.75
C ARG A 293 26.83 -8.16 -4.39
N LEU A 294 27.88 -7.66 -5.02
CA LEU A 294 28.38 -6.29 -4.84
C LEU A 294 28.75 -5.68 -6.21
N GLY A 295 28.20 -4.52 -6.54
CA GLY A 295 28.55 -3.83 -7.78
C GLY A 295 28.27 -4.62 -9.07
N GLY A 296 27.34 -5.58 -9.01
CA GLY A 296 27.01 -6.50 -10.11
C GLY A 296 27.84 -7.79 -10.15
N GLU A 297 28.88 -7.92 -9.35
CA GLU A 297 29.68 -9.14 -9.24
C GLU A 297 29.10 -10.08 -8.18
N VAL A 298 29.12 -11.38 -8.44
CA VAL A 298 28.62 -12.43 -7.54
C VAL A 298 29.75 -13.38 -7.17
N PHE A 299 29.97 -13.60 -5.88
CA PHE A 299 31.01 -14.49 -5.37
C PHE A 299 30.64 -15.09 -4.00
N GLU A 300 31.26 -16.21 -3.65
CA GLU A 300 31.12 -16.81 -2.32
C GLU A 300 32.18 -16.29 -1.36
N ALA A 301 31.82 -16.15 -0.09
CA ALA A 301 32.73 -15.79 0.99
C ALA A 301 32.53 -16.71 2.21
N ASP A 302 33.65 -17.14 2.79
CA ASP A 302 33.70 -17.86 4.06
C ASP A 302 34.09 -16.87 5.17
N LEU A 303 33.17 -16.64 6.12
CA LEU A 303 33.35 -15.65 7.18
C LEU A 303 34.27 -16.14 8.32
N ASP A 304 34.66 -17.43 8.32
CA ASP A 304 35.63 -17.98 9.28
C ASP A 304 37.08 -17.94 8.75
N GLY A 305 37.27 -17.58 7.48
CA GLY A 305 38.57 -17.56 6.80
C GLY A 305 38.90 -16.23 6.13
N GLU A 306 40.04 -16.20 5.43
CA GLU A 306 40.34 -15.08 4.52
C GLU A 306 39.34 -15.08 3.36
N ASN A 307 38.73 -13.92 3.11
CA ASN A 307 37.73 -13.73 2.07
C ASN A 307 37.92 -12.38 1.37
N ALA A 308 37.24 -12.23 0.22
CA ALA A 308 37.35 -11.06 -0.63
C ALA A 308 36.37 -9.93 -0.26
N LEU A 309 35.64 -10.02 0.86
CA LEU A 309 34.68 -8.98 1.22
C LEU A 309 35.40 -7.69 1.63
N PRO A 310 34.91 -6.53 1.18
CA PRO A 310 35.27 -5.25 1.80
C PRO A 310 35.01 -5.30 3.30
N LYS A 311 35.93 -4.77 4.11
CA LYS A 311 35.90 -4.92 5.59
C LYS A 311 34.65 -4.32 6.24
N ASP A 312 34.09 -3.28 5.65
CA ASP A 312 32.83 -2.65 6.05
C ASP A 312 31.63 -3.57 5.76
N ILE A 313 31.57 -4.19 4.59
CA ILE A 313 30.53 -5.17 4.24
C ILE A 313 30.65 -6.43 5.08
N GLU A 314 31.86 -6.95 5.25
CA GLU A 314 32.13 -8.09 6.14
C GLU A 314 31.64 -7.81 7.56
N CYS A 315 31.89 -6.61 8.08
CA CYS A 315 31.40 -6.18 9.39
C CYS A 315 29.86 -6.18 9.46
N VAL A 316 29.17 -5.70 8.42
CA VAL A 316 27.70 -5.75 8.33
C VAL A 316 27.21 -7.20 8.38
N VAL A 317 27.75 -8.07 7.52
CA VAL A 317 27.36 -9.49 7.47
C VAL A 317 27.61 -10.17 8.81
N LEU A 318 28.80 -10.01 9.40
CA LEU A 318 29.12 -10.56 10.73
C LEU A 318 28.20 -10.03 11.83
N THR A 319 27.80 -8.77 11.76
CA THR A 319 26.83 -8.15 12.68
C THR A 319 25.46 -8.81 12.54
N VAL A 320 25.01 -9.06 11.31
CA VAL A 320 23.75 -9.78 11.06
C VAL A 320 23.80 -11.20 11.63
N PHE A 321 24.88 -11.95 11.37
CA PHE A 321 25.05 -13.30 11.89
C PHE A 321 25.08 -13.37 13.42
N SER A 322 25.71 -12.39 14.08
CA SER A 322 25.94 -12.42 15.53
C SER A 322 24.79 -11.83 16.35
N ARG A 323 24.16 -10.75 15.89
CA ARG A 323 23.14 -9.99 16.64
C ARG A 323 21.73 -10.11 16.05
N TYR A 324 21.61 -10.40 14.77
CA TYR A 324 20.34 -10.40 14.03
C TYR A 324 20.05 -11.73 13.32
N GLY A 325 20.56 -12.84 13.87
CA GLY A 325 20.47 -14.17 13.23
C GLY A 325 19.03 -14.62 12.94
N TYR A 326 18.07 -14.17 13.75
CA TYR A 326 16.63 -14.41 13.56
C TYR A 326 16.07 -13.88 12.22
N LEU A 327 16.77 -12.99 11.53
CA LEU A 327 16.35 -12.47 10.23
C LEU A 327 16.60 -13.46 9.09
N MET A 328 17.56 -14.37 9.24
CA MET A 328 17.98 -15.30 8.20
C MET A 328 17.02 -16.48 8.00
N GLY A 329 16.10 -16.70 8.95
CA GLY A 329 15.18 -17.85 8.96
C GLY A 329 15.47 -18.77 10.14
#